data_AF-A0AAV2CH10-F1
#
_entry.id   AF-A0AAV2CH10-F1
#
_cell.length_a   1.000
_cell.length_b   1.000
_cell.length_c   1.000
_cell.angle_alpha   90.00
_cell.angle_beta   90.00
_cell.angle_gamma   90.00
#
_symmetry.space_group_name_H-M   'P 1'
#
loop_
_entity.id
_entity.type
_entity.pdbx_description
1 polymer ?
#
loop_
_entity_poly.entity_id
_entity_poly.type
_entity_poly.pdbx_seq_one_letter_code
_entity_poly.pdbx_strand_id
1 'polypeptide(L)'
;MIVVTDGSGIMGLGDLGVQGIGMAIGKLDLYVAAAGINPQRVLLVMIDVGTNNEKLLGDPWYLGLQERRLDGDEYVEIIDELMEAIFTRWPNVIVQFEGFRGELAHKLLNRYRNVYRMFNDDIQGTAGVAIAGILGTLRARKRPISDFPNQKIVVAGAGSVGIGFLNAVGKTMDRFLVQSTGGEKRVSDLLGEEKDKRMGFQLFSRTTGCTG
;
A
#
# COMPACT_ATOMS: atom_id res chain seq x y z
N MET A 1 -9.03 -4.50 -15.56
CA MET A 1 -8.18 -4.26 -14.38
C MET A 1 -7.01 -5.21 -14.45
N ILE A 2 -5.83 -4.76 -14.05
CA ILE A 2 -4.63 -5.59 -13.97
C ILE A 2 -4.20 -5.66 -12.52
N VAL A 3 -3.87 -6.86 -12.03
CA VAL A 3 -3.11 -7.02 -10.78
C VAL A 3 -1.70 -7.48 -11.15
N VAL A 4 -0.71 -6.78 -10.62
CA VAL A 4 0.72 -6.97 -10.87
C VAL A 4 1.40 -7.37 -9.56
N THR A 5 2.30 -8.34 -9.62
CA THR A 5 3.10 -8.82 -8.49
C THR A 5 4.48 -9.28 -8.98
N ASP A 6 5.54 -9.04 -8.20
CA ASP A 6 6.85 -9.68 -8.40
C ASP A 6 7.14 -10.79 -7.38
N GLY A 7 6.23 -11.02 -6.43
CA GLY A 7 6.33 -12.06 -5.40
C GLY A 7 7.39 -11.81 -4.32
N SER A 8 7.98 -10.60 -4.24
CA SER A 8 9.09 -10.29 -3.33
C SER A 8 8.67 -9.99 -1.89
N GLY A 9 7.38 -9.78 -1.64
CA GLY A 9 6.82 -9.36 -0.35
C GLY A 9 5.43 -9.93 -0.08
N ILE A 10 5.22 -11.23 -0.31
CA ILE A 10 3.96 -11.92 -0.01
C ILE A 10 3.65 -11.79 1.49
N MET A 11 2.44 -11.33 1.82
CA MET A 11 2.06 -10.93 3.17
C MET A 11 2.18 -12.11 4.16
N GLY A 12 3.09 -12.00 5.13
CA GLY A 12 3.37 -13.03 6.13
C GLY A 12 4.27 -14.19 5.66
N LEU A 13 4.63 -14.27 4.38
CA LEU A 13 5.45 -15.36 3.80
C LEU A 13 6.77 -14.89 3.19
N GLY A 14 6.90 -13.62 2.79
CA GLY A 14 8.12 -13.03 2.25
C GLY A 14 8.29 -13.25 0.74
N ASP A 15 9.53 -13.51 0.31
CA ASP A 15 9.84 -13.75 -1.10
C ASP A 15 9.47 -15.19 -1.50
N LEU A 16 8.47 -15.33 -2.37
CA LEU A 16 8.05 -16.61 -2.95
C LEU A 16 8.35 -16.72 -4.45
N GLY A 17 9.00 -15.71 -5.06
CA GLY A 17 9.19 -15.65 -6.51
C GLY A 17 7.88 -15.87 -7.28
N VAL A 18 7.91 -16.68 -8.32
CA VAL A 18 6.70 -17.02 -9.12
C VAL A 18 5.63 -17.77 -8.33
N GLN A 19 5.96 -18.43 -7.21
CA GLN A 19 4.94 -19.09 -6.38
C GLN A 19 4.03 -18.06 -5.68
N GLY A 20 4.45 -16.80 -5.58
CA GLY A 20 3.64 -15.68 -5.10
C GLY A 20 2.42 -15.34 -5.98
N ILE A 21 2.36 -15.85 -7.21
CA ILE A 21 1.30 -15.57 -8.21
C ILE A 21 -0.12 -15.84 -7.68
N GLY A 22 -0.29 -16.83 -6.81
CA GLY A 22 -1.59 -17.21 -6.24
C GLY A 22 -2.29 -16.10 -5.46
N MET A 23 -1.53 -15.14 -4.91
CA MET A 23 -2.10 -13.99 -4.21
C MET A 23 -2.77 -13.01 -5.17
N ALA A 24 -2.19 -12.79 -6.35
CA ALA A 24 -2.78 -11.96 -7.40
C ALA A 24 -3.99 -12.65 -8.07
N ILE A 25 -3.98 -13.98 -8.19
CA ILE A 25 -5.16 -14.77 -8.60
C ILE A 25 -6.32 -14.50 -7.63
N GLY A 26 -6.09 -14.72 -6.32
CA GLY A 26 -7.12 -14.51 -5.29
C GLY A 26 -7.66 -13.07 -5.22
N LYS A 27 -6.84 -12.06 -5.50
CA LYS A 27 -7.33 -10.67 -5.65
C LYS A 27 -8.27 -10.52 -6.83
N LEU A 28 -7.94 -11.07 -8.00
CA LEU A 28 -8.80 -11.02 -9.18
C LEU A 28 -10.10 -11.79 -8.99
N ASP A 29 -10.06 -12.94 -8.31
CA ASP A 29 -11.26 -13.70 -7.94
C ASP A 29 -12.20 -12.85 -7.05
N LEU A 30 -11.65 -12.12 -6.07
CA LEU A 30 -12.42 -11.18 -5.25
C LEU A 30 -12.97 -9.99 -6.06
N TYR A 31 -12.23 -9.48 -7.06
CA TYR A 31 -12.75 -8.44 -7.95
C TYR A 31 -13.92 -8.93 -8.82
N VAL A 32 -13.87 -10.18 -9.28
CA VAL A 32 -14.98 -10.79 -10.04
C VAL A 32 -16.17 -11.07 -9.11
N ALA A 33 -15.95 -11.76 -8.00
CA ALA A 33 -17.01 -12.27 -7.13
C ALA A 33 -17.65 -11.22 -6.22
N ALA A 34 -16.86 -10.30 -5.65
CA ALA A 34 -17.35 -9.32 -4.67
C ALA A 34 -17.53 -7.91 -5.25
N ALA A 35 -16.74 -7.52 -6.24
CA ALA A 35 -16.87 -6.21 -6.91
C ALA A 35 -17.58 -6.26 -8.28
N GLY A 36 -17.97 -7.45 -8.76
CA GLY A 36 -18.73 -7.62 -10.01
C GLY A 36 -17.95 -7.27 -11.28
N ILE A 37 -16.62 -7.25 -11.25
CA ILE A 37 -15.81 -6.99 -12.43
C ILE A 37 -15.93 -8.19 -13.39
N ASN A 38 -16.26 -7.93 -14.66
CA ASN A 38 -16.37 -8.98 -15.68
C ASN A 38 -15.02 -9.74 -15.80
N PRO A 39 -14.99 -11.09 -15.70
CA PRO A 39 -13.76 -11.88 -15.74
C PRO A 39 -13.01 -11.78 -17.08
N GLN A 40 -13.69 -11.46 -18.19
CA GLN A 40 -13.04 -11.15 -19.47
C GLN A 40 -12.35 -9.77 -19.50
N ARG A 41 -12.39 -9.02 -18.39
CA ARG A 41 -11.79 -7.70 -18.22
C ARG A 41 -10.81 -7.64 -17.04
N VAL A 42 -10.41 -8.78 -16.50
CA VAL A 42 -9.25 -8.88 -15.60
C VAL A 42 -8.05 -9.49 -16.32
N LEU A 43 -6.85 -9.14 -15.88
CA LEU A 43 -5.59 -9.72 -16.33
C LEU A 43 -4.62 -9.76 -15.13
N LEU A 44 -3.85 -10.83 -15.03
CA LEU A 44 -2.78 -10.98 -14.05
C LEU A 44 -1.45 -10.73 -14.76
N VAL A 45 -0.52 -10.05 -14.07
CA VAL A 45 0.90 -9.97 -14.48
C VAL A 45 1.76 -10.44 -13.33
N MET A 46 2.54 -11.50 -13.57
CA MET A 46 3.64 -11.91 -12.70
C MET A 46 4.93 -11.39 -13.32
N ILE A 47 5.71 -10.63 -12.56
CA ILE A 47 7.02 -10.14 -12.97
C ILE A 47 8.07 -11.05 -12.33
N ASP A 48 8.60 -12.00 -13.09
CA ASP A 48 9.74 -12.80 -12.66
C ASP A 48 11.04 -12.09 -13.04
N VAL A 49 11.84 -11.76 -12.02
CA VAL A 49 13.19 -11.20 -12.13
C VAL A 49 14.17 -12.00 -11.26
N GLY A 50 13.81 -13.26 -10.94
CA GLY A 50 14.51 -14.06 -9.94
C GLY A 50 13.88 -14.01 -8.55
N THR A 51 14.53 -14.66 -7.59
CA THR A 51 14.13 -14.70 -6.18
C THR A 51 15.36 -14.64 -5.27
N ASN A 52 15.22 -13.98 -4.12
CA ASN A 52 16.27 -13.98 -3.09
C ASN A 52 16.04 -15.08 -2.04
N ASN A 53 15.04 -15.95 -2.23
CA ASN A 53 14.76 -17.06 -1.34
C ASN A 53 15.70 -18.25 -1.63
N GLU A 54 16.69 -18.42 -0.76
CA GLU A 54 17.68 -19.51 -0.72
C GLU A 54 17.08 -20.91 -1.00
N LYS A 55 15.86 -21.18 -0.53
CA LYS A 55 15.19 -22.48 -0.70
C LYS A 55 14.67 -22.71 -2.12
N LEU A 56 14.22 -21.66 -2.79
CA LEU A 56 13.68 -21.73 -4.15
C LEU A 56 14.80 -21.78 -5.20
N LEU A 57 15.91 -21.08 -4.93
CA LEU A 57 17.14 -21.17 -5.73
C LEU A 57 17.76 -22.59 -5.69
N GLY A 58 17.59 -23.31 -4.58
CA GLY A 58 18.04 -24.70 -4.42
C GLY A 58 17.00 -25.77 -4.76
N ASP A 59 15.77 -25.40 -5.13
CA ASP A 59 14.68 -26.35 -5.42
C ASP A 59 14.61 -26.66 -6.93
N PRO A 60 14.92 -27.90 -7.38
CA PRO A 60 14.84 -28.28 -8.79
C PRO A 60 13.41 -28.30 -9.35
N TRP A 61 12.39 -28.08 -8.52
CA TRP A 61 10.98 -27.95 -8.93
C TRP A 61 10.48 -26.50 -8.91
N TYR A 62 11.31 -25.52 -8.58
CA TYR A 62 10.95 -24.11 -8.69
C TYR A 62 10.80 -23.72 -10.17
N LEU A 63 9.63 -23.16 -10.52
CA LEU A 63 9.23 -22.90 -11.91
C LEU A 63 9.66 -21.53 -12.46
N GLY A 64 10.32 -20.71 -11.65
CA GLY A 64 10.78 -19.37 -12.04
C GLY A 64 12.29 -19.31 -12.26
N LEU A 65 12.80 -18.11 -12.52
CA LEU A 65 14.22 -17.83 -12.66
C LEU A 65 14.98 -18.19 -11.36
N GLN A 66 15.86 -19.19 -11.44
CA GLN A 66 16.75 -19.62 -10.34
C GLN A 66 17.96 -18.67 -10.17
N GLU A 67 17.70 -17.38 -10.26
CA GLU A 67 18.68 -16.29 -10.17
C GLU A 67 18.29 -15.32 -9.05
N ARG A 68 19.26 -14.55 -8.55
CA ARG A 68 18.98 -13.49 -7.56
C ARG A 68 18.14 -12.38 -8.20
N ARG A 69 17.35 -11.68 -7.40
CA ARG A 69 16.51 -10.60 -7.91
C ARG A 69 17.34 -9.48 -8.52
N LEU A 70 16.97 -9.08 -9.73
CA LEU A 70 17.27 -7.74 -10.24
C LEU A 70 16.73 -6.69 -9.26
N ASP A 71 17.50 -5.62 -9.03
CA ASP A 71 17.20 -4.59 -8.02
C ASP A 71 17.66 -3.21 -8.53
N GLY A 72 17.52 -2.16 -7.72
CA GLY A 72 18.03 -0.84 -8.06
C GLY A 72 17.18 -0.11 -9.12
N ASP A 73 17.81 0.27 -10.23
CA ASP A 73 17.17 1.06 -11.30
C ASP A 73 16.94 0.25 -12.58
N GLU A 74 17.77 -0.76 -12.89
CA GLU A 74 17.51 -1.73 -13.99
C GLU A 74 16.15 -2.43 -13.80
N TYR A 75 15.82 -2.79 -12.56
CA TYR A 75 14.48 -3.28 -12.21
C TYR A 75 13.39 -2.25 -12.53
N VAL A 76 13.62 -0.97 -12.25
CA VAL A 76 12.61 0.09 -12.44
C VAL A 76 12.37 0.38 -13.91
N GLU A 77 13.39 0.28 -14.75
CA GLU A 77 13.27 0.40 -16.21
C GLU A 77 12.33 -0.68 -16.78
N ILE A 78 12.38 -1.93 -16.27
CA ILE A 78 11.41 -2.98 -16.62
C ILE A 78 9.98 -2.62 -16.19
N ILE A 79 9.80 -2.02 -15.00
CA ILE A 79 8.46 -1.57 -14.57
C ILE A 79 7.97 -0.36 -15.37
N ASP A 80 8.86 0.53 -15.79
CA ASP A 80 8.54 1.66 -16.65
C ASP A 80 8.06 1.18 -18.03
N GLU A 81 8.81 0.29 -18.69
CA GLU A 81 8.41 -0.31 -19.97
C GLU A 81 7.06 -1.03 -19.83
N LEU A 82 6.88 -1.83 -18.77
CA LEU A 82 5.63 -2.53 -18.50
C LEU A 82 4.44 -1.56 -18.34
N MET A 83 4.62 -0.47 -17.59
CA MET A 83 3.58 0.53 -17.37
C MET A 83 3.27 1.33 -18.65
N GLU A 84 4.28 1.72 -19.42
CA GLU A 84 4.11 2.36 -20.74
C GLU A 84 3.39 1.44 -21.73
N ALA A 85 3.79 0.17 -21.82
CA ALA A 85 3.14 -0.82 -22.68
C ALA A 85 1.68 -1.08 -22.27
N ILE A 86 1.40 -1.24 -20.96
CA ILE A 86 0.05 -1.43 -20.43
C ILE A 86 -0.86 -0.24 -20.78
N PHE A 87 -0.41 1.00 -20.54
CA PHE A 87 -1.23 2.19 -20.76
C PHE A 87 -1.31 2.59 -22.23
N THR A 88 -0.31 2.26 -23.05
CA THR A 88 -0.40 2.34 -24.52
C THR A 88 -1.44 1.36 -25.06
N ARG A 89 -1.44 0.11 -24.57
CA ARG A 89 -2.38 -0.92 -25.03
C ARG A 89 -3.82 -0.70 -24.54
N TRP A 90 -3.97 -0.21 -23.30
CA TRP A 90 -5.27 0.05 -22.67
C TRP A 90 -5.27 1.38 -21.89
N PRO A 91 -5.42 2.54 -22.56
CA PRO A 91 -5.35 3.87 -21.92
C PRO A 91 -6.34 4.11 -20.77
N ASN A 92 -7.37 3.27 -20.62
CA ASN A 92 -8.40 3.31 -19.58
C ASN A 92 -8.35 2.15 -18.56
N VAL A 93 -7.29 1.32 -18.53
CA VAL A 93 -7.14 0.23 -17.55
C VAL A 93 -6.81 0.75 -16.14
N ILE A 94 -7.26 0.08 -15.09
CA ILE A 94 -6.78 0.28 -13.71
C ILE A 94 -5.74 -0.79 -13.42
N VAL A 95 -4.60 -0.40 -12.83
CA VAL A 95 -3.53 -1.31 -12.41
C VAL A 95 -3.42 -1.30 -10.88
N GLN A 96 -3.28 -2.48 -10.28
CA GLN A 96 -3.00 -2.67 -8.86
C GLN A 96 -1.66 -3.37 -8.72
N PHE A 97 -0.79 -2.83 -7.87
CA PHE A 97 0.43 -3.50 -7.44
C PHE A 97 0.15 -4.20 -6.10
N GLU A 98 0.60 -5.44 -5.97
CA GLU A 98 0.38 -6.30 -4.80
C GLU A 98 1.66 -7.09 -4.48
N GLY A 99 1.99 -7.28 -3.21
CA GLY A 99 3.02 -8.27 -2.81
C GLY A 99 4.46 -7.89 -3.14
N PHE A 100 4.75 -6.61 -3.30
CA PHE A 100 6.10 -6.08 -3.49
C PHE A 100 6.78 -5.80 -2.14
N ARG A 101 8.09 -6.02 -2.05
CA ARG A 101 8.96 -5.68 -0.91
C ARG A 101 8.76 -4.21 -0.50
N GLY A 102 8.60 -3.94 0.80
CA GLY A 102 7.94 -2.70 1.28
C GLY A 102 8.54 -1.34 0.87
N GLU A 103 9.87 -1.26 0.69
CA GLU A 103 10.55 -0.06 0.19
C GLU A 103 10.30 0.15 -1.31
N LEU A 104 10.40 -0.94 -2.08
CA LEU A 104 10.15 -0.96 -3.52
C LEU A 104 8.68 -0.62 -3.81
N ALA A 105 7.74 -1.18 -3.05
CA ALA A 105 6.32 -0.80 -3.11
C ALA A 105 6.11 0.71 -2.95
N HIS A 106 6.88 1.38 -2.09
CA HIS A 106 6.84 2.85 -1.95
C HIS A 106 7.54 3.59 -3.10
N LYS A 107 8.69 3.10 -3.60
CA LYS A 107 9.41 3.68 -4.77
C LYS A 107 8.48 3.71 -5.99
N LEU A 108 7.89 2.56 -6.33
CA LEU A 108 7.01 2.40 -7.49
C LEU A 108 5.68 3.16 -7.31
N LEU A 109 5.03 3.06 -6.14
CA LEU A 109 3.80 3.80 -5.85
C LEU A 109 4.00 5.31 -6.05
N ASN A 110 5.08 5.88 -5.53
CA ASN A 110 5.34 7.32 -5.65
C ASN A 110 5.75 7.74 -7.08
N ARG A 111 6.41 6.86 -7.85
CA ARG A 111 6.72 7.08 -9.27
C ARG A 111 5.46 7.17 -10.13
N TYR A 112 4.54 6.21 -10.01
CA TYR A 112 3.44 6.06 -10.97
C TYR A 112 2.12 6.77 -10.60
N ARG A 113 1.85 7.03 -9.32
CA ARG A 113 0.53 7.49 -8.82
C ARG A 113 -0.05 8.78 -9.42
N ASN A 114 0.80 9.63 -10.00
CA ASN A 114 0.39 10.91 -10.58
C ASN A 114 0.41 10.90 -12.12
N VAL A 115 0.89 9.80 -12.72
CA VAL A 115 1.02 9.61 -14.18
C VAL A 115 0.02 8.57 -14.67
N TYR A 116 -0.08 7.46 -13.93
CA TYR A 116 -0.89 6.30 -14.26
C TYR A 116 -2.01 6.10 -13.26
N ARG A 117 -3.15 5.60 -13.75
CA ARG A 117 -4.33 5.28 -12.95
C ARG A 117 -4.13 3.93 -12.26
N MET A 118 -3.22 3.91 -11.31
CA MET A 118 -2.83 2.74 -10.53
C MET A 118 -2.91 2.98 -9.01
N PHE A 119 -2.80 1.92 -8.22
CA PHE A 119 -2.63 1.97 -6.77
C PHE A 119 -1.87 0.73 -6.25
N ASN A 120 -1.43 0.74 -4.99
CA ASN A 120 -0.97 -0.46 -4.30
C ASN A 120 -1.89 -0.75 -3.10
N ASP A 121 -2.38 -1.98 -2.99
CA ASP A 121 -3.41 -2.33 -1.99
C ASP A 121 -2.81 -2.54 -0.59
N ASP A 122 -1.61 -3.12 -0.49
CA ASP A 122 -0.85 -3.30 0.76
C ASP A 122 -0.74 -1.97 1.53
N ILE A 123 -0.40 -0.88 0.82
CA ILE A 123 -0.23 0.47 1.37
C ILE A 123 -1.57 1.22 1.46
N GLN A 124 -2.39 1.22 0.40
CA GLN A 124 -3.56 2.12 0.30
C GLN A 124 -4.89 1.46 0.69
N GLY A 125 -5.08 0.19 0.33
CA GLY A 125 -6.26 -0.60 0.69
C GLY A 125 -6.30 -0.87 2.19
N THR A 126 -5.19 -1.38 2.75
CA THR A 126 -5.04 -1.62 4.19
C THR A 126 -5.28 -0.34 5.00
N ALA A 127 -4.73 0.79 4.53
CA ALA A 127 -4.97 2.10 5.14
C ALA A 127 -6.45 2.53 5.08
N GLY A 128 -7.12 2.31 3.93
CA GLY A 128 -8.52 2.62 3.73
C GLY A 128 -9.45 1.83 4.66
N VAL A 129 -9.27 0.51 4.76
CA VAL A 129 -10.10 -0.34 5.63
C VAL A 129 -9.85 -0.06 7.12
N ALA A 130 -8.61 0.22 7.53
CA ALA A 130 -8.30 0.61 8.89
C ALA A 130 -8.96 1.95 9.30
N ILE A 131 -8.94 2.95 8.41
CA ILE A 131 -9.63 4.23 8.62
C ILE A 131 -11.15 4.03 8.67
N ALA A 132 -11.72 3.18 7.80
CA ALA A 132 -13.14 2.84 7.85
C ALA A 132 -13.54 2.19 9.19
N GLY A 133 -12.70 1.31 9.75
CA GLY A 133 -12.88 0.72 11.09
C GLY A 133 -12.88 1.76 12.22
N ILE A 134 -11.98 2.74 12.18
CA ILE A 134 -11.94 3.85 13.15
C ILE A 134 -13.20 4.73 13.03
N LEU A 135 -13.63 5.06 11.81
CA LEU A 135 -14.86 5.84 11.57
C LEU A 135 -16.12 5.08 12.01
N GLY A 136 -16.16 3.76 11.81
CA GLY A 136 -17.20 2.88 12.37
C GLY A 136 -17.19 2.88 13.91
N THR A 137 -16.01 2.88 14.52
CA THR A 137 -15.83 2.93 15.98
C THR A 137 -16.33 4.24 16.58
N LEU A 138 -16.08 5.39 15.94
CA LEU A 138 -16.65 6.69 16.34
C LEU A 138 -18.18 6.63 16.35
N ARG A 139 -18.78 6.12 15.26
CA ARG A 139 -20.23 5.96 15.13
C ARG A 139 -20.82 5.04 16.20
N ALA A 140 -20.19 3.89 16.46
CA ALA A 140 -20.60 2.96 17.51
C ALA A 140 -20.56 3.60 18.91
N ARG A 141 -19.55 4.45 19.17
CA ARG A 141 -19.43 5.23 20.41
C ARG A 141 -20.28 6.51 20.43
N LYS A 142 -21.18 6.71 19.44
CA LYS A 142 -22.02 7.91 19.26
C LYS A 142 -21.24 9.23 19.19
N ARG A 143 -19.95 9.20 18.81
CA ARG A 143 -19.12 10.40 18.61
C ARG A 143 -19.26 10.88 17.16
N PRO A 144 -19.24 12.21 16.90
CA PRO A 144 -19.30 12.74 15.54
C PRO A 144 -18.02 12.40 14.76
N ILE A 145 -18.12 12.31 13.43
CA ILE A 145 -16.96 11.99 12.57
C ILE A 145 -15.86 13.06 12.67
N SER A 146 -16.22 14.32 12.95
CA SER A 146 -15.29 15.43 13.22
C SER A 146 -14.40 15.23 14.45
N ASP A 147 -14.65 14.20 15.26
CA ASP A 147 -13.79 13.81 16.40
C ASP A 147 -12.59 12.93 15.97
N PHE A 148 -12.50 12.52 14.70
CA PHE A 148 -11.36 11.75 14.17
C PHE A 148 -9.98 12.37 14.48
N PRO A 149 -9.75 13.70 14.35
CA PRO A 149 -8.48 14.35 14.73
C PRO A 149 -8.18 14.38 16.23
N ASN A 150 -9.10 13.91 17.09
CA ASN A 150 -8.90 13.79 18.54
C ASN A 150 -8.54 12.35 18.98
N GLN A 151 -8.49 11.37 18.06
CA GLN A 151 -8.10 10.01 18.42
C GLN A 151 -6.57 9.92 18.57
N LYS A 152 -6.11 9.31 19.66
CA LYS A 152 -4.71 8.92 19.80
C LYS A 152 -4.52 7.58 19.10
N ILE A 153 -3.65 7.54 18.09
CA ILE A 153 -3.42 6.37 17.25
C ILE A 153 -1.98 5.89 17.45
N VAL A 154 -1.83 4.62 17.81
CA VAL A 154 -0.55 3.94 18.02
C VAL A 154 -0.44 2.81 17.01
N VAL A 155 0.69 2.72 16.30
CA VAL A 155 0.94 1.69 15.29
C VAL A 155 2.13 0.85 15.71
N ALA A 156 1.89 -0.44 15.95
CA ALA A 156 2.92 -1.42 16.23
C ALA A 156 3.47 -1.96 14.89
N GLY A 157 4.64 -1.47 14.48
CA GLY A 157 5.32 -1.88 13.25
C GLY A 157 5.43 -0.77 12.21
N ALA A 158 6.66 -0.29 11.99
CA ALA A 158 7.00 0.78 11.05
C ALA A 158 7.26 0.29 9.60
N GLY A 159 6.61 -0.79 9.17
CA GLY A 159 6.69 -1.29 7.79
C GLY A 159 5.90 -0.45 6.79
N SER A 160 5.93 -0.83 5.50
CA SER A 160 5.19 -0.15 4.42
C SER A 160 3.71 0.06 4.74
N VAL A 161 3.04 -0.97 5.29
CA VAL A 161 1.64 -0.91 5.72
C VAL A 161 1.42 0.15 6.82
N GLY A 162 2.28 0.18 7.83
CA GLY A 162 2.18 1.13 8.96
C GLY A 162 2.42 2.57 8.53
N ILE A 163 3.44 2.80 7.70
CA ILE A 163 3.75 4.11 7.10
C ILE A 163 2.61 4.55 6.17
N GLY A 164 2.06 3.64 5.36
CA GLY A 164 0.91 3.90 4.48
C GLY A 164 -0.33 4.33 5.26
N PHE A 165 -0.66 3.60 6.31
CA PHE A 165 -1.77 3.92 7.21
C PHE A 165 -1.58 5.27 7.91
N LEU A 166 -0.42 5.57 8.48
CA LEU A 166 -0.17 6.86 9.15
C LEU A 166 -0.26 8.05 8.18
N ASN A 167 0.26 7.92 6.96
CA ASN A 167 0.12 8.92 5.90
C ASN A 167 -1.35 9.16 5.51
N ALA A 168 -2.18 8.10 5.50
CA ALA A 168 -3.61 8.22 5.22
C ALA A 168 -4.40 8.79 6.41
N VAL A 169 -4.02 8.47 7.64
CA VAL A 169 -4.57 9.07 8.87
C VAL A 169 -4.33 10.58 8.87
N GLY A 170 -3.09 11.04 8.60
CA GLY A 170 -2.77 12.46 8.48
C GLY A 170 -3.66 13.18 7.48
N LYS A 171 -3.74 12.68 6.24
CA LYS A 171 -4.59 13.24 5.18
C LYS A 171 -6.09 13.20 5.51
N THR A 172 -6.54 12.25 6.33
CA THR A 172 -7.93 12.17 6.80
C THR A 172 -8.21 13.19 7.91
N MET A 173 -7.25 13.37 8.83
CA MET A 173 -7.31 14.44 9.82
C MET A 173 -7.29 15.83 9.16
N ASP A 174 -6.44 16.06 8.15
CA ASP A 174 -6.41 17.30 7.35
C ASP A 174 -7.79 17.61 6.76
N ARG A 175 -8.42 16.61 6.12
CA ARG A 175 -9.72 16.76 5.47
C ARG A 175 -10.82 17.19 6.46
N PHE A 176 -10.83 16.63 7.67
CA PHE A 176 -11.80 17.03 8.70
C PHE A 176 -11.44 18.36 9.37
N LEU A 177 -10.16 18.66 9.58
CA LEU A 177 -9.73 19.96 10.12
C LEU A 177 -10.13 21.10 9.17
N VAL A 178 -9.77 21.00 7.89
CA VAL A 178 -10.14 21.98 6.84
C VAL A 178 -11.66 22.18 6.76
N GLN A 179 -12.45 21.11 6.83
CA GLN A 179 -13.91 21.20 6.87
C GLN A 179 -14.45 21.87 8.14
N SER A 180 -13.75 21.75 9.28
CA SER A 180 -14.15 22.34 10.55
C SER A 180 -13.68 23.79 10.78
N THR A 181 -12.65 24.24 10.06
CA THR A 181 -12.02 25.57 10.22
C THR A 181 -12.14 26.47 9.00
N GLY A 182 -12.89 26.08 7.97
CA GLY A 182 -12.97 26.83 6.71
C GLY A 182 -11.68 26.86 5.89
N GLY A 183 -10.66 26.10 6.29
CA GLY A 183 -9.34 26.01 5.63
C GLY A 183 -8.16 26.55 6.44
N GLU A 184 -8.39 27.15 7.61
CA GLU A 184 -7.35 27.83 8.39
C GLU A 184 -6.28 26.92 9.03
N LYS A 185 -6.51 25.60 9.12
CA LYS A 185 -5.62 24.69 9.87
C LYS A 185 -5.46 23.33 9.19
N ARG A 186 -4.21 22.86 9.12
CA ARG A 186 -3.79 21.53 8.66
C ARG A 186 -3.09 20.77 9.79
N VAL A 187 -2.87 19.48 9.57
CA VAL A 187 -2.15 18.57 10.46
C VAL A 187 -0.65 18.86 10.44
N SER A 188 -0.11 19.34 9.31
CA SER A 188 1.26 19.86 9.19
C SER A 188 1.59 20.93 10.22
N ASP A 189 0.59 21.67 10.66
CA ASP A 189 0.72 22.84 11.52
C ASP A 189 0.56 22.46 13.02
N LEU A 190 0.35 21.17 13.30
CA LEU A 190 -0.08 20.62 14.59
C LEU A 190 0.69 19.35 15.02
N LEU A 191 1.70 18.93 14.26
CA LEU A 191 2.55 17.77 14.55
C LEU A 191 4.02 18.17 14.74
N GLY A 192 4.61 17.72 15.84
CA GLY A 192 6.04 17.40 15.87
C GLY A 192 6.24 15.93 15.52
N GLU A 193 7.18 15.61 14.65
CA GLU A 193 7.56 14.21 14.38
C GLU A 193 8.44 13.65 15.49
N GLU A 194 7.86 13.01 16.51
CA GLU A 194 8.63 12.15 17.41
C GLU A 194 8.87 10.77 16.78
N LYS A 195 10.12 10.51 16.42
CA LYS A 195 10.60 9.25 15.82
C LYS A 195 11.48 8.47 16.81
N ASP A 196 10.87 7.83 17.80
CA ASP A 196 11.61 6.91 18.68
C ASP A 196 11.95 5.61 17.95
N LYS A 197 13.18 5.57 17.42
CA LYS A 197 13.75 4.41 16.72
C LYS A 197 13.93 3.18 17.62
N ARG A 198 13.82 3.28 18.96
CA ARG A 198 14.18 2.20 19.89
C ARG A 198 13.15 1.07 20.00
N MET A 199 11.90 1.30 19.59
CA MET A 199 10.84 0.28 19.71
C MET A 199 10.00 0.06 18.44
N GLY A 200 10.31 0.71 17.31
CA GLY A 200 9.60 0.48 16.04
C GLY A 200 8.14 0.97 15.99
N PHE A 201 7.76 1.85 16.93
CA PHE A 201 6.49 2.58 16.92
C PHE A 201 6.69 3.95 16.26
N GLN A 202 5.62 4.46 15.63
CA GLN A 202 5.53 5.87 15.23
C GLN A 202 4.23 6.43 15.78
N LEU A 203 4.32 7.48 16.60
CA LEU A 203 3.21 8.00 17.40
C LEU A 203 2.56 9.19 16.70
N PHE A 204 1.25 9.11 16.41
CA PHE A 204 0.48 10.28 15.99
C PHE A 204 -0.33 10.80 17.19
N SER A 205 0.22 11.82 17.82
CA SER A 205 -0.32 12.49 19.01
C SER A 205 -0.33 13.99 18.76
N ARG A 206 -1.52 14.59 18.79
CA ARG A 206 -1.68 16.06 18.76
C ARG A 206 -1.13 16.64 20.07
N THR A 207 -0.08 17.44 20.01
CA THR A 207 0.44 18.20 21.15
C THR A 207 -0.52 19.33 21.51
N THR A 208 -1.59 18.98 22.23
CA THR A 208 -2.42 19.96 22.93
C THR A 208 -1.58 20.58 24.03
N GLY A 209 -1.03 21.77 23.75
CA GLY A 209 -0.32 22.60 24.72
C GLY A 209 -1.26 23.12 25.80
N CYS A 210 -1.62 22.25 26.75
CA CYS A 210 -2.20 22.66 28.01
C CYS A 210 -1.10 23.25 28.88
N THR A 211 -0.81 24.54 28.68
CA THR A 211 -0.11 25.35 29.69
C THR A 211 -1.02 25.47 30.91
N GLY A 212 -0.71 24.70 31.95
CA GLY A 212 -1.06 25.01 33.33
C GLY A 212 0.08 25.76 34.01
#